data_AF-A0A7R9GEG6-F1
#
_entry.id   AF-A0A7R9GEG6-F1
#
_cell.length_a   1.000
_cell.length_b   1.000
_cell.length_c   1.000
_cell.angle_alpha   90.00
_cell.angle_beta   90.00
_cell.angle_gamma   90.00
#
_symmetry.space_group_name_H-M   'P 1'
#
loop_
_entity.id
_entity.type
_entity.pdbx_description
1 polymer ?
#
loop_
_entity_poly.entity_id
_entity_poly.type
_entity_poly.pdbx_seq_one_letter_code
_entity_poly.pdbx_strand_id
1 'polypeptide(L)'
;MRLLVFTCFLATGVALRVRGVIDRESLLIAKFGFQKTVSTEDIDTRGYVFGNVSSNSDLDSGLTMSLLPGGYFDAFSDHVIDSDESCRAAFAEIGGAAYDSACNPSGAEDFLRRVPCDVGTLCKDEDQPKLVVKYNQFTYIVEDFQHPRFWFLSISPCRRQPSLNCTWKYTAVPNGVEIKYDIWLVNGNPYKTERNPLEYQFSFEKQDTAELYLVFLLTYAVLCVVSWCNWRLVKYRLGHPVFVLLASIVCMFLGLGLTSLHVCLFAVDGVGLPALGCVARFLRTFSQ
;
A
#
# COMPACT_ATOMS: atom_id res chain seq x y z
N MET A 1 33.35 -19.47 1.90
CA MET A 1 32.89 -18.10 1.62
C MET A 1 31.80 -18.20 0.56
N ARG A 2 30.55 -18.45 0.96
CA ARG A 2 29.41 -18.57 0.03
C ARG A 2 28.98 -17.16 -0.36
N LEU A 3 29.07 -16.87 -1.66
CA LEU A 3 28.58 -15.63 -2.26
C LEU A 3 27.05 -15.61 -2.08
N LEU A 4 26.58 -14.89 -1.06
CA LEU A 4 25.17 -14.57 -0.90
C LEU A 4 24.81 -13.57 -2.00
N VAL A 5 24.28 -14.09 -3.11
CA VAL A 5 23.60 -13.28 -4.12
C VAL A 5 22.33 -12.76 -3.45
N PHE A 6 22.46 -11.60 -2.80
CA PHE A 6 21.31 -10.83 -2.32
C PHE A 6 20.69 -10.15 -3.53
N THR A 7 19.77 -10.83 -4.20
CA THR A 7 18.74 -10.15 -4.95
C THR A 7 18.01 -9.25 -3.94
N CYS A 8 18.24 -7.92 -4.01
CA CYS A 8 17.33 -6.91 -3.43
C CYS A 8 16.05 -7.06 -4.26
N PHE A 9 15.27 -8.15 -4.03
CA PHE A 9 13.90 -8.24 -4.47
C PHE A 9 13.26 -6.99 -3.92
N LEU A 10 12.90 -6.11 -4.83
CA LEU A 10 12.08 -4.95 -4.58
C LEU A 10 10.90 -5.47 -3.79
N ALA A 11 10.92 -5.29 -2.47
CA ALA A 11 9.74 -5.42 -1.64
C ALA A 11 8.86 -4.21 -1.99
N THR A 12 8.29 -4.25 -3.19
CA THR A 12 7.17 -3.42 -3.63
C THR A 12 5.98 -3.94 -2.85
N GLY A 13 5.78 -3.41 -1.65
CA GLY A 13 4.73 -3.95 -0.80
C GLY A 13 4.53 -3.27 0.52
N VAL A 14 4.73 -1.95 0.61
CA VAL A 14 4.05 -1.06 1.59
C VAL A 14 4.06 0.37 1.03
N ALA A 15 3.73 0.56 -0.26
CA ALA A 15 3.62 1.90 -0.83
C ALA A 15 2.20 2.41 -0.57
N LEU A 16 2.10 3.60 0.04
CA LEU A 16 0.82 4.21 0.33
C LEU A 16 0.20 4.88 -0.90
N ARG A 17 1.07 5.42 -1.73
CA ARG A 17 0.75 5.86 -3.06
C ARG A 17 1.30 4.86 -4.06
N VAL A 18 0.41 4.08 -4.67
CA VAL A 18 0.80 3.09 -5.67
C VAL A 18 0.55 3.68 -7.06
N ARG A 19 1.59 3.65 -7.88
CA ARG A 19 1.55 4.08 -9.28
C ARG A 19 2.06 2.97 -10.18
N GLY A 20 1.40 2.78 -11.31
CA GLY A 20 1.85 1.79 -12.27
C GLY A 20 1.00 1.76 -13.53
N VAL A 21 1.31 0.77 -14.36
CA VAL A 21 0.62 0.47 -15.61
C VAL A 21 0.23 -1.00 -15.59
N ILE A 22 -1.00 -1.31 -15.99
CA ILE A 22 -1.51 -2.68 -16.09
C ILE A 22 -1.18 -3.23 -17.48
N ASP A 23 -0.49 -4.37 -17.54
CA ASP A 23 -0.08 -5.04 -18.79
C ASP A 23 -0.48 -6.54 -18.80
N ARG A 24 -1.74 -6.86 -18.45
CA ARG A 24 -2.52 -8.09 -18.82
C ARG A 24 -2.92 -9.09 -17.73
N GLU A 25 -2.41 -9.06 -16.50
CA GLU A 25 -2.80 -10.03 -15.46
C GLU A 25 -3.67 -9.39 -14.35
N SER A 26 -4.49 -10.22 -13.68
CA SER A 26 -5.15 -9.83 -12.43
C SER A 26 -4.08 -9.45 -11.40
N LEU A 27 -4.01 -8.18 -11.06
CA LEU A 27 -2.90 -7.63 -10.31
C LEU A 27 -3.37 -7.24 -8.92
N LEU A 28 -2.76 -7.85 -7.90
CA LEU A 28 -2.76 -7.27 -6.55
C LEU A 28 -1.98 -5.96 -6.62
N ILE A 29 -2.67 -4.84 -6.43
CA ILE A 29 -2.10 -3.49 -6.47
C ILE A 29 -1.47 -3.13 -5.13
N ALA A 30 -2.21 -3.35 -4.05
CA ALA A 30 -1.78 -2.96 -2.72
C ALA A 30 -2.39 -3.85 -1.63
N LYS A 31 -1.62 -4.05 -0.57
CA LYS A 31 -2.11 -4.50 0.74
C LYS A 31 -1.92 -3.35 1.72
N PHE A 32 -2.98 -2.98 2.42
CA PHE A 32 -2.94 -1.89 3.38
C PHE A 32 -3.80 -2.19 4.60
N GLY A 33 -3.26 -1.89 5.77
CA GLY A 33 -3.90 -2.06 7.05
C GLY A 33 -4.59 -0.77 7.48
N PHE A 34 -5.93 -0.82 7.55
CA PHE A 34 -6.72 0.28 8.08
C PHE A 34 -6.91 0.13 9.59
N GLN A 35 -6.84 1.28 10.28
CA GLN A 35 -7.08 1.37 11.70
C GLN A 35 -8.58 1.21 12.03
N LYS A 36 -8.85 0.91 13.28
CA LYS A 36 -10.22 0.84 13.79
C LYS A 36 -10.89 2.22 13.74
N THR A 37 -12.08 2.28 13.18
CA THR A 37 -12.93 3.48 13.20
C THR A 37 -13.50 3.70 14.59
N VAL A 38 -13.38 4.92 15.11
CA VAL A 38 -13.89 5.32 16.43
C VAL A 38 -15.24 6.00 16.24
N SER A 39 -16.29 5.46 16.84
CA SER A 39 -17.68 5.93 16.60
C SER A 39 -17.94 7.40 16.93
N THR A 40 -17.16 7.99 17.85
CA THR A 40 -17.29 9.41 18.24
C THR A 40 -16.54 10.36 17.32
N GLU A 41 -15.60 9.86 16.53
CA GLU A 41 -14.74 10.60 15.59
C GLU A 41 -14.75 9.88 14.24
N ASP A 42 -15.93 9.41 13.84
CA ASP A 42 -16.11 8.41 12.82
C ASP A 42 -15.46 8.84 11.51
N ILE A 43 -15.72 10.06 11.02
CA ILE A 43 -15.16 10.60 9.77
C ILE A 43 -13.63 10.73 9.83
N ASP A 44 -13.09 11.17 10.96
CA ASP A 44 -11.66 11.47 11.07
C ASP A 44 -10.79 10.22 11.23
N THR A 45 -11.39 9.12 11.69
CA THR A 45 -10.70 7.85 11.95
C THR A 45 -10.90 6.79 10.87
N ARG A 46 -11.73 7.05 9.83
CA ARG A 46 -11.92 6.13 8.69
C ARG A 46 -10.65 5.97 7.87
N GLY A 47 -10.57 4.84 7.19
CA GLY A 47 -9.64 4.65 6.08
C GLY A 47 -10.18 5.27 4.79
N TYR A 48 -9.30 5.71 3.90
CA TYR A 48 -9.69 6.19 2.58
C TYR A 48 -8.81 5.56 1.51
N VAL A 49 -9.40 5.15 0.39
CA VAL A 49 -8.67 4.77 -0.84
C VAL A 49 -9.16 5.63 -1.98
N PHE A 50 -8.31 6.46 -2.55
CA PHE A 50 -8.73 7.40 -3.59
C PHE A 50 -7.64 7.58 -4.63
N GLY A 51 -8.03 7.95 -5.84
CA GLY A 51 -7.04 8.17 -6.89
C GLY A 51 -7.63 8.21 -8.28
N ASN A 52 -6.75 7.95 -9.23
CA ASN A 52 -7.03 7.97 -10.65
C ASN A 52 -6.68 6.61 -11.25
N VAL A 53 -7.58 6.09 -12.09
CA VAL A 53 -7.35 4.91 -12.92
C VAL A 53 -7.91 5.22 -14.30
N SER A 54 -7.03 5.48 -15.26
CA SER A 54 -7.40 5.93 -16.60
C SER A 54 -6.65 5.16 -17.67
N SER A 55 -7.23 5.07 -18.87
CA SER A 55 -6.61 4.40 -20.02
C SER A 55 -6.18 5.41 -21.07
N ASN A 56 -5.20 5.03 -21.89
CA ASN A 56 -4.83 5.76 -23.11
C ASN A 56 -5.84 5.61 -24.26
N SER A 57 -6.86 4.76 -24.09
CA SER A 57 -7.87 4.41 -25.08
C SER A 57 -9.21 4.08 -24.43
N ASP A 58 -10.30 4.28 -25.18
CA ASP A 58 -11.65 3.93 -24.73
C ASP A 58 -11.81 2.41 -24.67
N LEU A 59 -11.75 1.89 -23.45
CA LEU A 59 -12.04 0.50 -23.13
C LEU A 59 -13.54 0.35 -22.88
N ASP A 60 -14.27 0.05 -23.94
CA ASP A 60 -15.71 -0.25 -23.86
C ASP A 60 -15.95 -1.47 -22.93
N SER A 61 -14.96 -2.36 -22.87
CA SER A 61 -14.86 -3.51 -21.99
C SER A 61 -13.92 -3.22 -20.80
N GLY A 62 -14.37 -2.38 -19.87
CA GLY A 62 -13.67 -2.10 -18.60
C GLY A 62 -13.45 -3.32 -17.70
N LEU A 63 -12.42 -3.24 -16.88
CA LEU A 63 -12.02 -4.15 -15.80
C LEU A 63 -12.76 -3.84 -14.49
N THR A 64 -12.61 -4.70 -13.48
CA THR A 64 -13.14 -4.47 -12.14
C THR A 64 -12.01 -4.29 -11.14
N MET A 65 -11.99 -3.11 -10.50
CA MET A 65 -11.18 -2.82 -9.33
C MET A 65 -11.97 -3.23 -8.08
N SER A 66 -11.32 -3.98 -7.19
CA SER A 66 -11.92 -4.50 -5.97
C SER A 66 -11.11 -4.10 -4.75
N LEU A 67 -11.77 -3.54 -3.72
CA LEU A 67 -11.18 -3.28 -2.42
C LEU A 67 -11.81 -4.23 -1.40
N LEU A 68 -11.05 -5.25 -0.98
CA LEU A 68 -11.57 -6.38 -0.21
C LEU A 68 -10.85 -6.54 1.12
N PRO A 69 -11.54 -6.83 2.23
CA PRO A 69 -10.88 -7.25 3.46
C PRO A 69 -10.38 -8.69 3.32
N GLY A 70 -9.41 -9.09 4.16
CA GLY A 70 -8.71 -10.38 4.05
C GLY A 70 -9.57 -11.60 3.74
N GLY A 71 -10.68 -11.82 4.46
CA GLY A 71 -11.53 -12.99 4.23
C GLY A 71 -12.12 -13.09 2.82
N TYR A 72 -12.62 -11.98 2.26
CA TYR A 72 -13.10 -11.96 0.87
C TYR A 72 -11.95 -12.02 -0.13
N PHE A 73 -10.81 -11.40 0.20
CA PHE A 73 -9.65 -11.39 -0.68
C PHE A 73 -9.03 -12.79 -0.82
N ASP A 74 -8.94 -13.56 0.26
CA ASP A 74 -8.39 -14.91 0.24
C ASP A 74 -9.19 -15.79 -0.74
N ALA A 75 -10.51 -15.84 -0.58
CA ALA A 75 -11.42 -16.56 -1.47
C ALA A 75 -11.33 -16.08 -2.94
N PHE A 76 -11.20 -14.77 -3.15
CA PHE A 76 -11.02 -14.19 -4.48
C PHE A 76 -9.68 -14.59 -5.12
N SER A 77 -8.60 -14.57 -4.34
CA SER A 77 -7.22 -14.75 -4.81
C SER A 77 -6.85 -16.21 -5.11
N ASP A 78 -7.64 -17.17 -4.62
CA ASP A 78 -7.47 -18.59 -4.89
C ASP A 78 -7.76 -18.98 -6.36
N HIS A 79 -8.33 -18.04 -7.14
CA HIS A 79 -8.69 -18.27 -8.53
C HIS A 79 -7.74 -17.57 -9.51
N VAL A 80 -7.20 -18.35 -10.45
CA VAL A 80 -6.54 -17.80 -11.65
C VAL A 80 -7.62 -17.30 -12.60
N ILE A 81 -7.59 -16.02 -12.95
CA ILE A 81 -8.61 -15.38 -13.78
C ILE A 81 -8.22 -15.42 -15.25
N ASP A 82 -8.75 -16.38 -16.00
CA ASP A 82 -8.50 -16.59 -17.43
C ASP A 82 -9.77 -16.90 -18.25
N SER A 83 -10.92 -17.09 -17.59
CA SER A 83 -12.18 -17.46 -18.23
C SER A 83 -13.42 -16.84 -17.53
N ASP A 84 -14.56 -16.89 -18.20
CA ASP A 84 -15.84 -16.47 -17.61
C ASP A 84 -16.17 -17.26 -16.33
N GLU A 85 -15.87 -18.55 -16.30
CA GLU A 85 -16.08 -19.44 -15.16
C GLU A 85 -15.21 -19.02 -13.98
N SER A 86 -13.92 -18.72 -14.22
CA SER A 86 -13.02 -18.22 -13.18
C SER A 86 -13.48 -16.87 -12.61
N CYS A 87 -14.00 -15.97 -13.45
CA CYS A 87 -14.57 -14.70 -12.99
C CYS A 87 -15.81 -14.92 -12.10
N ARG A 88 -16.69 -15.86 -12.48
CA ARG A 88 -17.86 -16.18 -11.66
C ARG A 88 -17.47 -16.82 -10.33
N ALA A 89 -16.46 -17.69 -10.33
CA ALA A 89 -15.95 -18.33 -9.12
C ALA A 89 -15.32 -17.29 -8.18
N ALA A 90 -14.40 -16.47 -8.68
CA ALA A 90 -13.69 -15.45 -7.90
C ALA A 90 -14.64 -14.43 -7.24
N PHE A 91 -15.73 -14.05 -7.93
CA PHE A 91 -16.71 -13.08 -7.43
C PHE A 91 -17.96 -13.72 -6.79
N ALA A 92 -17.99 -15.03 -6.57
CA ALA A 92 -19.16 -15.71 -6.05
C ALA A 92 -19.53 -15.22 -4.63
N GLU A 93 -18.54 -15.13 -3.73
CA GLU A 93 -18.75 -14.66 -2.36
C GLU A 93 -18.96 -13.14 -2.29
N ILE A 94 -18.19 -12.40 -3.08
CA ILE A 94 -18.25 -10.94 -3.16
C ILE A 94 -19.61 -10.47 -3.67
N GLY A 95 -20.18 -11.17 -4.66
CA GLY A 95 -21.39 -10.76 -5.37
C GLY A 95 -22.63 -10.64 -4.49
N GLY A 96 -22.68 -11.34 -3.35
CA GLY A 96 -23.78 -11.24 -2.38
C GLY A 96 -23.69 -10.01 -1.47
N ALA A 97 -22.48 -9.59 -1.12
CA ALA A 97 -22.23 -8.48 -0.19
C ALA A 97 -22.05 -7.13 -0.91
N ALA A 98 -21.38 -7.14 -2.06
CA ALA A 98 -20.99 -5.94 -2.76
C ALA A 98 -22.18 -5.24 -3.43
N TYR A 99 -22.31 -3.95 -3.16
CA TYR A 99 -23.25 -3.06 -3.82
C TYR A 99 -22.90 -2.90 -5.31
N ASP A 100 -23.94 -2.95 -6.14
CA ASP A 100 -23.90 -2.59 -7.56
C ASP A 100 -25.26 -1.99 -7.91
N SER A 101 -25.29 -0.75 -8.39
CA SER A 101 -26.54 -0.03 -8.62
C SER A 101 -27.48 -0.71 -9.62
N ALA A 102 -26.95 -1.49 -10.57
CA ALA A 102 -27.74 -2.22 -11.57
C ALA A 102 -28.00 -3.67 -11.15
N CYS A 103 -27.07 -4.30 -10.44
CA CYS A 103 -27.05 -5.74 -10.26
C CYS A 103 -27.22 -6.23 -8.83
N ASN A 104 -26.91 -5.41 -7.83
CA ASN A 104 -27.14 -5.71 -6.42
C ASN A 104 -27.36 -4.40 -5.63
N PRO A 105 -28.50 -3.72 -5.82
CA PRO A 105 -28.77 -2.44 -5.15
C PRO A 105 -28.96 -2.58 -3.64
N SER A 106 -29.19 -3.81 -3.14
CA SER A 106 -29.29 -4.14 -1.72
C SER A 106 -27.95 -4.55 -1.08
N GLY A 107 -26.85 -4.55 -1.84
CA GLY A 107 -25.53 -4.83 -1.30
C GLY A 107 -25.16 -3.80 -0.23
N ALA A 108 -24.61 -4.27 0.89
CA ALA A 108 -24.26 -3.41 2.02
C ALA A 108 -22.85 -2.82 1.89
N GLU A 109 -21.99 -3.46 1.10
CA GLU A 109 -20.56 -3.19 1.07
C GLU A 109 -20.13 -2.52 -0.23
N ASP A 110 -19.31 -1.48 -0.12
CA ASP A 110 -18.79 -0.74 -1.28
C ASP A 110 -17.42 -1.28 -1.74
N PHE A 111 -17.42 -2.45 -2.37
CA PHE A 111 -16.18 -3.15 -2.73
C PHE A 111 -15.72 -2.95 -4.16
N LEU A 112 -16.60 -2.54 -5.08
CA LEU A 112 -16.39 -2.70 -6.52
C LEU A 112 -16.47 -1.37 -7.27
N ARG A 113 -15.56 -1.20 -8.23
CA ARG A 113 -15.57 -0.10 -9.22
C ARG A 113 -15.14 -0.59 -10.59
N ARG A 114 -15.84 -0.15 -11.63
CA ARG A 114 -15.48 -0.32 -13.03
C ARG A 114 -14.38 0.68 -13.39
N VAL A 115 -13.28 0.16 -13.95
CA VAL A 115 -12.13 0.93 -14.40
C VAL A 115 -11.72 0.45 -15.80
N PRO A 116 -11.06 1.27 -16.65
CA PRO A 116 -10.63 2.64 -16.41
C PRO A 116 -11.81 3.63 -16.38
N CYS A 117 -11.56 4.78 -15.77
CA CYS A 117 -12.45 5.93 -15.75
C CYS A 117 -12.00 6.95 -16.80
N ASP A 118 -12.94 7.74 -17.33
CA ASP A 118 -12.62 8.71 -18.39
C ASP A 118 -11.73 9.83 -17.81
N VAL A 119 -10.72 10.26 -18.59
CA VAL A 119 -9.69 11.16 -18.09
C VAL A 119 -10.30 12.49 -17.63
N GLY A 120 -10.03 12.88 -16.40
CA GLY A 120 -10.49 14.15 -15.82
C GLY A 120 -11.95 14.16 -15.37
N THR A 121 -12.64 13.01 -15.41
CA THR A 121 -14.01 12.85 -14.91
C THR A 121 -14.06 11.82 -13.79
N LEU A 122 -15.15 11.83 -13.01
CA LEU A 122 -15.40 10.80 -12.01
C LEU A 122 -15.70 9.45 -12.65
N CYS A 123 -15.36 8.38 -11.95
CA CYS A 123 -15.72 7.04 -12.36
C CYS A 123 -17.25 6.87 -12.45
N LYS A 124 -17.72 6.08 -13.41
CA LYS A 124 -19.16 5.89 -13.69
C LYS A 124 -19.94 5.28 -12.52
N ASP A 125 -19.24 4.58 -11.64
CA ASP A 125 -19.80 3.90 -10.47
C ASP A 125 -19.83 4.79 -9.22
N GLU A 126 -19.32 6.01 -9.33
CA GLU A 126 -19.32 6.97 -8.23
C GLU A 126 -20.71 7.63 -8.11
N ASP A 127 -21.47 7.19 -7.10
CA ASP A 127 -22.82 7.66 -6.82
C ASP A 127 -22.86 8.86 -5.87
N GLN A 128 -21.78 9.09 -5.12
CA GLN A 128 -21.63 10.22 -4.19
C GLN A 128 -20.46 11.14 -4.53
N PRO A 129 -20.54 11.92 -5.63
CA PRO A 129 -19.48 12.85 -6.07
C PRO A 129 -18.94 13.80 -4.99
N LYS A 130 -19.74 14.12 -3.97
CA LYS A 130 -19.36 15.01 -2.86
C LYS A 130 -18.35 14.38 -1.90
N LEU A 131 -18.29 13.05 -1.85
CA LEU A 131 -17.37 12.31 -0.99
C LEU A 131 -16.03 12.02 -1.67
N VAL A 132 -15.92 12.27 -2.98
CA VAL A 132 -14.69 12.07 -3.73
C VAL A 132 -13.65 13.12 -3.36
N VAL A 133 -12.45 12.64 -3.00
CA VAL A 133 -11.30 13.51 -2.73
C VAL A 133 -11.00 14.36 -3.96
N LYS A 134 -10.95 15.68 -3.77
CA LYS A 134 -10.78 16.65 -4.86
C LYS A 134 -9.62 16.28 -5.77
N TYR A 135 -9.82 16.44 -7.08
CA TYR A 135 -8.85 16.12 -8.15
C TYR A 135 -8.58 14.62 -8.36
N ASN A 136 -9.39 13.74 -7.77
CA ASN A 136 -9.34 12.30 -8.00
C ASN A 136 -10.63 11.80 -8.69
N GLN A 137 -10.59 10.61 -9.29
CA GLN A 137 -11.69 10.03 -10.04
C GLN A 137 -12.64 9.19 -9.19
N PHE A 138 -12.17 8.64 -8.07
CA PHE A 138 -12.97 7.81 -7.16
C PHE A 138 -12.50 7.94 -5.71
N THR A 139 -13.35 7.51 -4.77
CA THR A 139 -12.97 7.32 -3.36
C THR A 139 -13.74 6.14 -2.76
N TYR A 140 -13.03 5.20 -2.15
CA TYR A 140 -13.59 4.27 -1.18
C TYR A 140 -13.38 4.81 0.22
N ILE A 141 -14.39 4.64 1.07
CA ILE A 141 -14.33 4.93 2.50
C ILE A 141 -14.35 3.59 3.23
N VAL A 142 -13.33 3.34 4.04
CA VAL A 142 -13.16 2.09 4.78
C VAL A 142 -13.52 2.32 6.24
N GLU A 143 -14.54 1.60 6.70
CA GLU A 143 -15.04 1.66 8.07
C GLU A 143 -14.97 0.27 8.71
N ASP A 144 -14.28 0.18 9.85
CA ASP A 144 -14.28 -1.04 10.68
C ASP A 144 -14.30 -0.66 12.15
N PHE A 145 -15.46 -0.86 12.80
CA PHE A 145 -15.68 -0.55 14.21
C PHE A 145 -15.27 -1.68 15.16
N GLN A 146 -14.82 -2.82 14.66
CA GLN A 146 -14.46 -3.97 15.49
C GLN A 146 -12.96 -3.96 15.77
N HIS A 147 -12.15 -4.05 14.72
CA HIS A 147 -10.71 -4.21 14.82
C HIS A 147 -9.96 -3.65 13.60
N PRO A 148 -8.70 -3.21 13.76
CA PRO A 148 -7.86 -2.91 12.60
C PRO A 148 -7.66 -4.17 11.77
N ARG A 149 -7.65 -4.04 10.43
CA ARG A 149 -7.46 -5.19 9.53
C ARG A 149 -6.84 -4.82 8.20
N PHE A 150 -6.28 -5.83 7.54
CA PHE A 150 -5.77 -5.69 6.19
C PHE A 150 -6.89 -5.71 5.15
N TRP A 151 -6.76 -4.79 4.21
CA TRP A 151 -7.53 -4.69 2.99
C TRP A 151 -6.60 -4.77 1.80
N PHE A 152 -7.14 -5.27 0.70
CA PHE A 152 -6.42 -5.63 -0.49
C PHE A 152 -7.10 -4.96 -1.67
N LEU A 153 -6.32 -4.19 -2.41
CA LEU A 153 -6.76 -3.54 -3.63
C LEU A 153 -6.26 -4.36 -4.82
N SER A 154 -7.17 -4.86 -5.63
CA SER A 154 -6.87 -5.64 -6.82
C SER A 154 -7.58 -5.08 -8.04
N ILE A 155 -7.01 -5.31 -9.22
CA ILE A 155 -7.68 -5.07 -10.49
C ILE A 155 -7.70 -6.38 -11.26
N SER A 156 -8.88 -6.77 -11.74
CA SER A 156 -9.10 -8.04 -12.41
C SER A 156 -9.74 -7.86 -13.78
N PRO A 157 -9.39 -8.73 -14.76
CA PRO A 157 -10.02 -8.75 -16.09
C PRO A 157 -11.41 -9.40 -16.07
N CYS A 158 -12.20 -9.09 -15.04
CA CYS A 158 -13.59 -9.50 -14.94
C CYS A 158 -14.48 -8.27 -15.03
N ARG A 159 -15.60 -8.41 -15.73
CA ARG A 159 -16.63 -7.38 -15.83
C ARG A 159 -17.99 -7.99 -15.54
N ARG A 160 -18.75 -7.33 -14.67
CA ARG A 160 -20.16 -7.65 -14.47
C ARG A 160 -20.98 -7.03 -15.60
N GLN A 161 -21.83 -7.83 -16.25
CA GLN A 161 -22.68 -7.37 -17.36
C GLN A 161 -24.13 -7.22 -16.93
N PRO A 162 -24.65 -6.00 -16.73
CA PRO A 162 -26.04 -5.79 -16.37
C PRO A 162 -27.03 -6.31 -17.43
N SER A 163 -26.66 -6.22 -18.71
CA SER A 163 -27.48 -6.70 -19.83
C SER A 163 -27.63 -8.22 -19.89
N LEU A 164 -26.76 -8.99 -19.21
CA LEU A 164 -26.72 -10.44 -19.26
C LEU A 164 -26.97 -11.04 -17.87
N ASN A 165 -28.08 -10.65 -17.23
CA ASN A 165 -28.48 -11.09 -15.89
C ASN A 165 -27.36 -10.92 -14.85
N CYS A 166 -26.59 -9.85 -14.94
CA CYS A 166 -25.56 -9.51 -13.96
C CYS A 166 -24.47 -10.57 -13.77
N THR A 167 -24.20 -11.34 -14.82
CA THR A 167 -23.17 -12.37 -14.83
C THR A 167 -21.78 -11.76 -15.04
N TRP A 168 -20.78 -12.40 -14.43
CA TRP A 168 -19.37 -12.05 -14.60
C TRP A 168 -18.81 -12.65 -15.89
N LYS A 169 -18.08 -11.82 -16.63
CA LYS A 169 -17.44 -12.16 -17.90
C LYS A 169 -15.98 -11.76 -17.88
N TYR A 170 -15.14 -12.64 -18.42
CA TYR A 170 -13.73 -12.36 -18.64
C TYR A 170 -13.58 -11.33 -19.76
N THR A 171 -12.67 -10.39 -19.57
CA THR A 171 -12.44 -9.27 -20.46
C THR A 171 -10.93 -9.06 -20.62
N ALA A 172 -10.40 -9.59 -21.73
CA ALA A 172 -8.98 -9.41 -22.06
C ALA A 172 -8.67 -7.94 -22.34
N VAL A 173 -7.57 -7.44 -21.76
CA VAL A 173 -7.04 -6.11 -22.10
C VAL A 173 -6.42 -6.19 -23.50
N PRO A 174 -6.88 -5.38 -24.48
CA PRO A 174 -6.33 -5.41 -25.83
C PRO A 174 -4.84 -5.03 -25.86
N ASN A 175 -4.10 -5.60 -26.81
CA ASN A 175 -2.69 -5.28 -27.00
C ASN A 175 -2.49 -3.78 -27.27
N GLY A 176 -1.56 -3.13 -26.55
CA GLY A 176 -1.23 -1.72 -26.74
C GLY A 176 -2.09 -0.75 -25.92
N VAL A 177 -3.07 -1.27 -25.18
CA VAL A 177 -3.85 -0.48 -24.21
C VAL A 177 -3.11 -0.44 -22.88
N GLU A 178 -2.80 0.77 -22.42
CA GLU A 178 -2.16 1.00 -21.12
C GLU A 178 -3.15 1.61 -20.15
N ILE A 179 -3.45 0.89 -19.07
CA ILE A 179 -4.24 1.43 -17.97
C ILE A 179 -3.28 1.92 -16.90
N LYS A 180 -3.27 3.23 -16.68
CA LYS A 180 -2.41 3.91 -15.71
C LYS A 180 -3.19 4.17 -14.44
N TYR A 181 -2.56 3.93 -13.30
CA TYR A 181 -3.15 4.22 -12.01
C TYR A 181 -2.21 5.02 -11.10
N ASP A 182 -2.81 5.87 -10.28
CA ASP A 182 -2.17 6.62 -9.20
C ASP A 182 -3.16 6.66 -8.03
N ILE A 183 -2.94 5.80 -7.03
CA ILE A 183 -3.90 5.51 -5.98
C ILE A 183 -3.25 5.69 -4.62
N TRP A 184 -3.95 6.37 -3.73
CA TRP A 184 -3.61 6.57 -2.33
C TRP A 184 -4.48 5.69 -1.45
N LEU A 185 -3.89 5.11 -0.40
CA LEU A 185 -4.59 4.41 0.68
C LEU A 185 -4.21 5.10 1.98
N VAL A 186 -5.09 5.60 2.85
CA VAL A 186 -4.65 6.41 4.01
C VAL A 186 -5.43 6.07 5.27
N ASN A 187 -4.80 6.24 6.43
CA ASN A 187 -5.47 6.16 7.73
C ASN A 187 -5.87 7.57 8.19
N GLY A 188 -7.15 7.91 8.05
CA GLY A 188 -7.71 9.18 8.46
C GLY A 188 -8.18 10.06 7.30
N ASN A 189 -8.88 11.13 7.67
CA ASN A 189 -9.61 11.98 6.73
C ASN A 189 -8.67 12.83 5.83
N PRO A 190 -8.75 12.69 4.48
CA PRO A 190 -7.91 13.44 3.56
C PRO A 190 -8.17 14.95 3.54
N TYR A 191 -9.34 15.39 4.00
CA TYR A 191 -9.72 16.80 4.07
C TYR A 191 -9.28 17.50 5.36
N LYS A 192 -8.85 16.75 6.38
CA LYS A 192 -8.40 17.32 7.65
C LYS A 192 -6.99 17.89 7.49
N THR A 193 -6.82 19.16 7.86
CA THR A 193 -5.52 19.85 7.80
C THR A 193 -4.60 19.44 8.95
N GLU A 194 -5.16 19.25 10.15
CA GLU A 194 -4.44 18.86 11.37
C GLU A 194 -4.47 17.34 11.53
N ARG A 195 -3.53 16.66 10.90
CA ARG A 195 -3.40 15.19 10.92
C ARG A 195 -2.00 14.82 11.39
N ASN A 196 -1.88 13.70 12.11
CA ASN A 196 -0.59 13.18 12.51
C ASN A 196 0.14 12.64 11.26
N PRO A 197 1.23 13.27 10.79
CA PRO A 197 1.93 12.82 9.59
C PRO A 197 2.57 11.44 9.77
N LEU A 198 2.88 11.04 11.01
CA LEU A 198 3.52 9.76 11.33
C LEU A 198 2.52 8.59 11.39
N GLU A 199 1.22 8.86 11.30
CA GLU A 199 0.16 7.84 11.27
C GLU A 199 -0.61 7.85 9.96
N TYR A 200 -0.89 9.03 9.40
CA TYR A 200 -1.78 9.20 8.25
C TYR A 200 -1.32 8.40 7.03
N GLN A 201 -0.01 8.44 6.77
CA GLN A 201 0.58 7.76 5.62
C GLN A 201 0.90 6.28 5.89
N PHE A 202 0.71 5.80 7.12
CA PHE A 202 1.20 4.49 7.53
C PHE A 202 0.07 3.49 7.65
N SER A 203 0.34 2.27 7.18
CA SER A 203 -0.49 1.11 7.49
C SER A 203 -0.50 0.89 8.99
N PHE A 204 -1.60 0.40 9.57
CA PHE A 204 -1.74 0.30 11.03
C PHE A 204 -0.57 -0.46 11.68
N GLU A 205 0.01 -1.46 11.02
CA GLU A 205 1.15 -2.23 11.55
C GLU A 205 2.50 -1.51 11.47
N LYS A 206 2.54 -0.37 10.78
CA LYS A 206 3.72 0.50 10.59
C LYS A 206 3.60 1.82 11.32
N GLN A 207 2.46 2.11 11.93
CA GLN A 207 2.34 3.20 12.90
C GLN A 207 3.37 2.99 14.02
N ASP A 208 3.84 4.06 14.63
CA ASP A 208 4.92 4.11 15.65
C ASP A 208 6.32 3.65 15.20
N THR A 209 6.47 3.17 13.96
CA THR A 209 7.75 2.67 13.46
C THR A 209 8.75 3.82 13.28
N ALA A 210 8.28 5.02 12.93
CA ALA A 210 9.12 6.20 12.77
C ALA A 210 9.77 6.61 14.10
N GLU A 211 8.95 6.66 15.16
CA GLU A 211 9.31 6.97 16.54
C GLU A 211 10.33 5.95 17.05
N LEU A 212 10.10 4.66 16.80
CA LEU A 212 11.03 3.60 17.17
C LEU A 212 12.40 3.79 16.50
N TYR A 213 12.43 4.12 15.21
CA TYR A 213 13.69 4.39 14.51
C TYR A 213 14.41 5.62 15.06
N LEU A 214 13.69 6.66 15.47
CA LEU A 214 14.29 7.84 16.09
C LEU A 214 14.91 7.52 17.46
N VAL A 215 14.22 6.73 18.29
CA VAL A 215 14.75 6.28 19.60
C VAL A 215 16.03 5.45 19.41
N PHE A 216 16.02 4.51 18.46
CA PHE A 216 17.22 3.74 18.13
C PHE A 216 18.34 4.61 17.57
N LEU A 217 18.03 5.57 16.70
CA LEU A 217 19.03 6.49 16.15
C LEU A 217 19.73 7.27 17.27
N LEU A 218 18.99 7.80 18.24
CA LEU A 218 19.53 8.50 19.41
C LEU A 218 20.40 7.58 20.27
N THR A 219 19.94 6.37 20.52
CA THR A 219 20.69 5.37 21.30
C THR A 219 22.03 5.04 20.63
N TYR A 220 22.03 4.81 19.32
CA TYR A 220 23.24 4.53 18.55
C TYR A 220 24.15 5.76 18.42
N ALA A 221 23.62 6.99 18.43
CA ALA A 221 24.44 8.19 18.48
C ALA A 221 25.29 8.24 19.76
N VAL A 222 24.69 7.92 20.92
CA VAL A 222 25.42 7.84 22.20
C VAL A 222 26.46 6.72 22.16
N LEU A 223 26.10 5.54 21.64
CA LEU A 223 27.03 4.41 21.51
C LEU A 223 28.20 4.72 20.57
N CYS A 224 28.00 5.46 19.49
CA CYS A 224 29.06 5.94 18.60
C CYS A 224 30.08 6.79 19.38
N VAL A 225 29.61 7.74 20.21
CA VAL A 225 30.48 8.60 21.02
C VAL A 225 31.27 7.79 22.05
N VAL A 226 30.60 6.91 22.80
CA VAL A 226 31.24 6.06 23.82
C VAL A 226 32.26 5.12 23.19
N SER A 227 31.91 4.47 22.08
CA SER A 227 32.80 3.53 21.39
C SER A 227 34.01 4.23 20.77
N TRP A 228 33.82 5.45 20.26
CA TRP A 228 34.91 6.28 19.77
C TRP A 228 35.89 6.67 20.89
N CYS A 229 35.39 7.10 22.05
CA CYS A 229 36.20 7.40 23.23
C CYS A 229 36.99 6.17 23.69
N ASN A 230 36.35 5.00 23.78
CA ASN A 230 37.00 3.75 24.15
C ASN A 230 38.13 3.37 23.16
N TRP A 231 37.87 3.48 21.86
CA TRP A 231 38.88 3.19 20.83
C TRP A 231 40.11 4.10 20.96
N ARG A 232 39.91 5.39 21.26
CA ARG A 232 41.01 6.34 21.48
C ARG A 232 41.88 5.98 22.69
N LEU A 233 41.29 5.43 23.75
CA LEU A 233 41.98 5.09 24.99
C LEU A 233 42.75 3.76 24.92
N VAL A 234 42.24 2.76 24.19
CA VAL A 234 42.74 1.36 24.24
C VAL A 234 43.67 1.02 23.04
N LYS A 235 44.34 2.03 22.47
CA LYS A 235 45.13 1.96 21.21
C LYS A 235 46.12 0.80 21.07
N TYR A 236 46.63 0.21 22.16
CA TYR A 236 47.88 -0.56 22.13
C TYR A 236 47.77 -2.08 22.34
N ARG A 237 46.65 -2.64 22.84
CA ARG A 237 46.50 -4.12 23.03
C ARG A 237 45.19 -4.74 22.53
N LEU A 238 44.09 -3.99 22.51
CA LEU A 238 42.77 -4.47 22.05
C LEU A 238 42.23 -3.65 20.87
N GLY A 239 43.11 -2.94 20.15
CA GLY A 239 42.71 -2.00 19.10
C GLY A 239 41.91 -2.62 17.96
N HIS A 240 42.25 -3.86 17.55
CA HIS A 240 41.55 -4.55 16.46
C HIS A 240 40.09 -4.91 16.81
N PRO A 241 39.79 -5.67 17.89
CA PRO A 241 38.39 -5.97 18.23
C PRO A 241 37.57 -4.73 18.59
N VAL A 242 38.17 -3.73 19.25
CA VAL A 242 37.48 -2.47 19.58
C VAL A 242 37.17 -1.64 18.33
N PHE A 243 38.05 -1.64 17.34
CA PHE A 243 37.81 -0.98 16.05
C PHE A 243 36.68 -1.65 15.26
N VAL A 244 36.64 -2.99 15.23
CA VAL A 244 35.55 -3.74 14.57
C VAL A 244 34.20 -3.43 15.21
N LEU A 245 34.13 -3.38 16.54
CA LEU A 245 32.90 -3.00 17.26
C LEU A 245 32.49 -1.55 16.92
N LEU A 246 33.44 -0.61 16.92
CA LEU A 246 33.17 0.77 16.52
C LEU A 246 32.63 0.84 15.08
N ALA A 247 33.26 0.12 14.15
CA ALA A 247 32.82 0.07 12.75
C ALA A 247 31.40 -0.49 12.62
N SER A 248 31.07 -1.58 13.32
CA SER A 248 29.72 -2.15 13.37
C SER A 248 28.69 -1.15 13.91
N ILE A 249 28.98 -0.49 15.04
CA ILE A 249 28.08 0.52 15.65
C ILE A 249 27.88 1.71 14.70
N VAL A 250 28.93 2.18 14.03
CA VAL A 250 28.83 3.26 13.04
C VAL A 250 28.01 2.82 11.82
N CYS A 251 28.21 1.62 11.29
CA CYS A 251 27.40 1.07 10.21
C CYS A 251 25.91 0.98 10.60
N MET A 252 25.61 0.54 11.83
CA MET A 252 24.24 0.50 12.34
C MET A 252 23.64 1.91 12.48
N PHE A 253 24.40 2.88 13.01
CA PHE A 253 23.97 4.26 13.14
C PHE A 253 23.65 4.89 11.77
N LEU A 254 24.54 4.71 10.78
CA LEU A 254 24.31 5.18 9.42
C LEU A 254 23.09 4.50 8.78
N GLY A 255 22.95 3.18 8.96
CA GLY A 255 21.79 2.43 8.48
C GLY A 255 20.47 2.91 9.09
N LEU A 256 20.45 3.17 10.40
CA LEU A 256 19.30 3.76 11.08
C LEU A 256 19.01 5.18 10.58
N GLY A 257 20.02 6.03 10.42
CA GLY A 257 19.85 7.40 9.92
C GLY A 257 19.22 7.46 8.53
N LEU A 258 19.67 6.59 7.62
CA LEU A 258 19.08 6.47 6.29
C LEU A 258 17.65 5.90 6.34
N THR A 259 17.37 4.98 7.28
CA THR A 259 16.01 4.46 7.49
C THR A 259 15.07 5.55 8.01
N SER A 260 15.49 6.30 9.02
CA SER A 260 14.71 7.41 9.58
C SER A 260 14.42 8.47 8.51
N LEU A 261 15.41 8.82 7.68
CA LEU A 261 15.21 9.75 6.56
C LEU A 261 14.19 9.21 5.55
N HIS A 262 14.31 7.94 5.16
CA HIS A 262 13.34 7.29 4.27
C HIS A 262 11.91 7.35 4.84
N VAL A 263 11.75 7.03 6.13
CA VAL A 263 10.46 7.01 6.81
C VAL A 263 9.87 8.42 7.00
N CYS A 264 10.69 9.43 7.31
CA CYS A 264 10.24 10.82 7.39
C CYS A 264 9.76 11.33 6.02
N LEU A 265 10.44 10.96 4.93
CA LEU A 265 9.99 11.30 3.57
C LEU A 265 8.69 10.59 3.23
N PHE A 266 8.60 9.30 3.56
CA PHE A 266 7.38 8.50 3.40
C PHE A 266 6.19 9.10 4.15
N ALA A 267 6.38 9.65 5.34
CA ALA A 267 5.35 10.36 6.11
C ALA A 267 4.78 11.61 5.39
N VAL A 268 5.50 12.13 4.38
CA VAL A 268 5.08 13.30 3.59
C VAL A 268 4.45 12.88 2.26
N ASP A 269 5.06 11.93 1.54
CA ASP A 269 4.71 11.63 0.15
C ASP A 269 4.10 10.22 -0.09
N GLY A 270 4.07 9.36 0.94
CA GLY A 270 3.57 7.99 0.86
C GLY A 270 4.45 7.01 0.08
N VAL A 271 5.65 7.41 -0.32
CA VAL A 271 6.60 6.63 -1.15
C VAL A 271 7.99 6.55 -0.51
N GLY A 272 8.48 7.67 0.03
CA GLY A 272 9.84 7.84 0.53
C GLY A 272 10.89 7.69 -0.57
N LEU A 273 12.12 7.37 -0.17
CA LEU A 273 13.22 7.05 -1.10
C LEU A 273 13.60 5.56 -1.01
N PRO A 274 13.08 4.69 -1.90
CA PRO A 274 13.35 3.24 -1.83
C PRO A 274 14.84 2.89 -1.87
N ALA A 275 15.64 3.64 -2.62
CA ALA A 275 17.08 3.47 -2.70
C ALA A 275 17.75 3.65 -1.32
N LEU A 276 17.36 4.68 -0.55
CA LEU A 276 17.84 4.86 0.83
C LEU A 276 17.46 3.67 1.70
N GLY A 277 16.24 3.14 1.55
CA GLY A 277 15.79 1.96 2.26
C GLY A 277 16.58 0.68 1.95
N CYS A 278 17.01 0.44 0.70
CA CYS A 278 17.86 -0.73 0.36
C CYS A 278 19.29 -0.53 0.90
N VAL A 279 19.89 0.67 0.76
CA VAL A 279 21.23 0.97 1.32
C VAL A 279 21.23 0.89 2.85
N ALA A 280 20.21 1.43 3.50
CA ALA A 280 20.03 1.36 4.95
C ALA A 280 20.01 -0.10 5.43
N ARG A 281 19.20 -0.94 4.79
CA ARG A 281 19.13 -2.38 5.08
C ARG A 281 20.50 -3.04 4.93
N PHE A 282 21.21 -2.77 3.84
CA PHE A 282 22.55 -3.29 3.63
C PHE A 282 23.51 -2.94 4.77
N LEU A 283 23.55 -1.66 5.19
CA LEU A 283 24.42 -1.22 6.29
C LEU A 283 24.09 -1.88 7.63
N ARG A 284 22.80 -2.08 7.93
CA ARG A 284 22.35 -2.76 9.16
C ARG A 284 22.60 -4.27 9.14
N THR A 285 22.59 -4.90 7.97
CA THR A 285 22.95 -6.32 7.84
C THR A 285 24.46 -6.51 7.97
N PHE A 286 25.25 -5.59 7.39
CA PHE A 286 26.71 -5.64 7.49
C PHE A 286 27.22 -5.37 8.91
N SER A 287 26.45 -4.69 9.76
CA SER A 287 26.83 -4.44 11.15
C SER A 287 26.59 -5.63 12.09
N GLN A 288 25.87 -6.67 11.66
CA GLN A 288 25.62 -7.91 12.42
C GLN A 288 26.73 -8.93 12.20
#